data_AF-A0A060N4T5-F1
#
_entry.id   AF-A0A060N4T5-F1
#
_cell.length_a   1.000
_cell.length_b   1.000
_cell.length_c   1.000
_cell.angle_alpha   90.00
_cell.angle_beta   90.00
_cell.angle_gamma   90.00
#
_symmetry.space_group_name_H-M   'P 1'
#
loop_
_entity.id
_entity.type
_entity.pdbx_description
1 polymer ?
#
loop_
_entity_poly.entity_id
_entity_poly.type
_entity_poly.pdbx_seq_one_letter_code
_entity_poly.pdbx_strand_id
1 'polypeptide(L)'
;MNIKDIKFKGEDSMEFNWDEFKNDYIAVHCNTIRQVTDFFNKCKENDIELCAEEYLNTELAYIIDDDNFLRRCQIDGLAEEGFDIIEWEIENKIDYDREYNIMEIMEFEEGTEFTLDDRYICKVKNEALRLKDGTGNWIIEHVNKGIINAKFKLIKKDKKVNFSEAMIGFQDGKTIYSNLNDIKKYYKLNNNTNSSILIRTEEILNGEWYIKED
;
A
#
# COMPACT_ATOMS: atom_id res chain seq x y z
N MET A 1 -42.76 -2.96 -16.57
CA MET A 1 -42.89 -1.86 -15.57
C MET A 1 -42.80 -2.57 -14.22
N ASN A 2 -41.77 -2.43 -13.39
CA ASN A 2 -40.89 -1.30 -13.08
C ASN A 2 -39.49 -1.85 -12.73
N ILE A 3 -38.40 -1.33 -13.32
CA ILE A 3 -37.62 -0.14 -12.88
C ILE A 3 -36.87 -0.54 -11.57
N LYS A 4 -35.54 -0.77 -11.55
CA LYS A 4 -34.45 0.18 -11.83
C LYS A 4 -33.12 -0.51 -12.13
N ASP A 5 -32.60 -0.35 -13.35
CA ASP A 5 -31.19 0.03 -13.52
C ASP A 5 -31.06 1.47 -13.03
N ILE A 6 -30.47 1.68 -11.85
CA ILE A 6 -29.88 2.97 -11.48
C ILE A 6 -28.46 2.67 -11.05
N LYS A 7 -27.53 2.87 -11.98
CA LYS A 7 -26.11 2.99 -11.69
C LYS A 7 -25.85 4.37 -11.12
N PHE A 8 -25.21 4.46 -9.96
CA PHE A 8 -24.68 5.72 -9.45
C PHE A 8 -23.23 5.92 -9.94
N LYS A 9 -22.82 7.18 -10.14
CA LYS A 9 -21.45 7.53 -10.50
C LYS A 9 -20.52 7.17 -9.33
N GLY A 10 -19.66 6.17 -9.53
CA GLY A 10 -18.70 5.68 -8.52
C GLY A 10 -18.60 4.14 -8.43
N GLU A 11 -19.45 3.39 -9.15
CA GLU A 11 -19.39 1.93 -9.19
C GLU A 11 -18.14 1.41 -9.91
N ASP A 12 -17.14 1.02 -9.12
CA ASP A 12 -16.46 -0.28 -9.16
C ASP A 12 -15.69 -0.52 -7.84
N SER A 13 -16.40 -0.51 -6.72
CA SER A 13 -16.04 -1.41 -5.62
C SER A 13 -17.33 -1.94 -4.99
N MET A 14 -17.67 -3.18 -5.33
CA MET A 14 -18.58 -3.94 -4.47
C MET A 14 -17.81 -4.17 -3.18
N GLU A 15 -18.32 -3.63 -2.08
CA GLU A 15 -17.80 -3.90 -0.74
C GLU A 15 -17.75 -5.42 -0.52
N PHE A 16 -16.59 -5.94 -0.11
CA PHE A 16 -16.39 -7.37 0.06
C PHE A 16 -17.37 -7.93 1.11
N ASN A 17 -18.15 -8.96 0.74
CA ASN A 17 -19.17 -9.53 1.61
C ASN A 17 -18.56 -10.53 2.60
N TRP A 18 -18.25 -10.04 3.80
CA TRP A 18 -17.66 -10.84 4.88
C TRP A 18 -18.56 -11.97 5.39
N ASP A 19 -19.89 -11.81 5.31
CA ASP A 19 -20.83 -12.85 5.76
C ASP A 19 -20.84 -14.02 4.77
N GLU A 20 -20.81 -13.75 3.46
CA GLU A 20 -20.65 -14.80 2.44
C GLU A 20 -19.29 -15.48 2.59
N PHE A 21 -18.21 -14.72 2.78
CA PHE A 21 -16.87 -15.31 2.97
C PHE A 21 -16.79 -16.26 4.19
N LYS A 22 -17.55 -16.01 5.25
CA LYS A 22 -17.58 -16.87 6.44
C LYS A 22 -18.45 -18.12 6.30
N ASN A 23 -19.45 -18.10 5.42
CA ASN A 23 -20.50 -19.13 5.38
C ASN A 23 -20.60 -19.89 4.05
N ASP A 24 -19.99 -19.39 2.99
CA ASP A 24 -20.00 -19.99 1.66
C ASP A 24 -18.63 -20.58 1.28
N TYR A 25 -18.61 -21.34 0.19
CA TYR A 25 -17.40 -21.92 -0.41
C TYR A 25 -16.59 -20.85 -1.16
N ILE A 26 -16.14 -19.80 -0.46
CA ILE A 26 -15.33 -18.73 -1.04
C ILE A 26 -13.89 -18.85 -0.53
N ALA A 27 -12.94 -18.73 -1.45
CA ALA A 27 -11.53 -18.60 -1.13
C ALA A 27 -10.96 -17.30 -1.70
N VAL A 28 -10.13 -16.61 -0.90
CA VAL A 28 -9.50 -15.35 -1.31
C VAL A 28 -8.05 -15.60 -1.71
N HIS A 29 -7.66 -15.19 -2.91
CA HIS A 29 -6.27 -15.25 -3.38
C HIS A 29 -5.66 -13.85 -3.46
N CYS A 30 -4.41 -13.72 -3.01
CA CYS A 30 -3.67 -12.47 -3.02
C CYS A 30 -2.44 -12.58 -3.94
N ASN A 31 -2.40 -11.78 -5.00
CA ASN A 31 -1.32 -11.79 -6.00
C ASN A 31 0.00 -11.13 -5.53
N THR A 32 -0.03 -10.39 -4.42
CA THR A 32 1.12 -9.65 -3.88
C THR A 32 1.15 -9.71 -2.36
N ILE A 33 2.34 -9.58 -1.77
CA ILE A 33 2.50 -9.50 -0.31
C ILE A 33 1.67 -8.34 0.27
N ARG A 34 1.56 -7.22 -0.45
CA ARG A 34 0.74 -6.08 -0.05
C ARG A 34 -0.74 -6.45 0.07
N GLN A 35 -1.28 -7.21 -0.88
CA GLN A 35 -2.65 -7.73 -0.82
C GLN A 35 -2.82 -8.68 0.36
N VAL A 36 -1.87 -9.58 0.61
CA VAL A 36 -1.91 -10.48 1.78
C VAL A 36 -1.98 -9.69 3.09
N THR A 37 -1.12 -8.69 3.26
CA THR A 37 -1.09 -7.86 4.47
C THR A 37 -2.38 -7.07 4.66
N ASP A 38 -2.89 -6.47 3.58
CA ASP A 38 -4.16 -5.72 3.61
C ASP A 38 -5.34 -6.62 3.97
N PHE A 39 -5.47 -7.76 3.29
CA PHE A 39 -6.49 -8.77 3.56
C PHE A 39 -6.43 -9.27 5.02
N PHE A 40 -5.24 -9.55 5.55
CA PHE A 40 -5.07 -9.98 6.95
C PHE A 40 -5.52 -8.92 7.95
N ASN A 41 -5.24 -7.64 7.69
CA ASN A 41 -5.74 -6.56 8.54
C ASN A 41 -7.27 -6.49 8.48
N LYS A 42 -7.85 -6.65 7.30
CA LYS A 42 -9.30 -6.68 7.11
C LYS A 42 -9.97 -7.88 7.76
N CYS A 43 -9.34 -9.06 7.77
CA CYS A 43 -9.79 -10.21 8.56
C CYS A 43 -9.83 -9.88 10.06
N LYS A 44 -8.77 -9.27 10.61
CA LYS A 44 -8.72 -8.86 12.02
C LYS A 44 -9.80 -7.83 12.37
N GLU A 45 -10.09 -6.88 11.49
CA GLU A 45 -11.18 -5.91 11.63
C GLU A 45 -12.58 -6.56 11.65
N ASN A 46 -12.71 -7.77 11.10
CA ASN A 46 -13.96 -8.53 10.99
C ASN A 46 -14.01 -9.77 11.90
N ASP A 47 -13.26 -9.74 13.00
CA ASP A 47 -13.21 -10.81 14.03
C ASP A 47 -12.84 -12.20 13.48
N ILE A 48 -12.01 -12.24 12.43
CA ILE A 48 -11.43 -13.48 11.89
C ILE A 48 -10.03 -13.65 12.46
N GLU A 49 -9.79 -14.76 13.14
CA GLU A 49 -8.49 -15.04 13.76
C GLU A 49 -7.54 -15.66 12.73
N LEU A 50 -6.28 -15.21 12.71
CA LEU A 50 -5.27 -15.80 11.85
C LEU A 50 -4.67 -17.02 12.55
N CYS A 51 -4.68 -18.18 11.89
CA CYS A 51 -4.02 -19.36 12.45
C CYS A 51 -2.50 -19.09 12.56
N ALA A 52 -1.92 -19.46 13.71
CA ALA A 52 -0.60 -19.02 14.15
C ALA A 52 0.51 -19.18 13.09
N GLU A 53 1.38 -18.15 13.02
CA GLU A 53 2.42 -17.84 12.01
C GLU A 53 1.91 -17.03 10.80
N GLU A 54 2.11 -15.70 10.85
CA GLU A 54 1.96 -14.74 9.73
C GLU A 54 3.00 -14.99 8.63
N TYR A 55 2.97 -16.16 7.98
CA TYR A 55 3.77 -16.40 6.78
C TYR A 55 3.01 -15.88 5.56
N LEU A 56 3.41 -14.72 5.08
CA LEU A 56 2.87 -14.08 3.89
C LEU A 56 3.14 -14.99 2.67
N ASN A 57 2.10 -15.47 2.00
CA ASN A 57 2.24 -16.41 0.89
C ASN A 57 1.26 -16.06 -0.24
N THR A 58 1.80 -15.68 -1.39
CA THR A 58 1.03 -15.30 -2.58
C THR A 58 0.69 -16.48 -3.49
N GLU A 59 1.18 -17.68 -3.20
CA GLU A 59 0.91 -18.91 -3.97
C GLU A 59 -0.30 -19.70 -3.42
N LEU A 60 -0.85 -19.30 -2.27
CA LEU A 60 -1.97 -19.96 -1.61
C LEU A 60 -3.20 -19.06 -1.57
N ALA A 61 -4.37 -19.68 -1.47
CA ALA A 61 -5.62 -18.98 -1.16
C ALA A 61 -6.01 -19.19 0.31
N TYR A 62 -6.88 -18.30 0.79
CA TYR A 62 -7.32 -18.19 2.16
C TYR A 62 -8.81 -18.49 2.28
N ILE A 63 -9.17 -19.36 3.20
CA ILE A 63 -10.56 -19.73 3.52
C ILE A 63 -10.79 -19.58 5.02
N ILE A 64 -12.06 -19.47 5.42
CA ILE A 64 -12.47 -19.59 6.82
C ILE A 64 -12.75 -21.05 7.14
N ASP A 65 -12.24 -21.53 8.26
CA ASP A 65 -12.64 -22.82 8.83
C ASP A 65 -13.80 -22.68 9.83
N ASP A 66 -14.33 -23.82 10.30
CA ASP A 66 -15.51 -23.89 11.16
C ASP A 66 -15.39 -23.09 12.48
N ASP A 67 -14.18 -22.72 12.89
CA ASP A 67 -13.91 -21.99 14.13
C ASP A 67 -13.59 -20.49 13.90
N ASN A 68 -13.90 -19.95 12.71
CA ASN A 68 -13.55 -18.59 12.27
C ASN A 68 -12.04 -18.34 12.15
N PHE A 69 -11.24 -19.38 11.94
CA PHE A 69 -9.81 -19.20 11.65
C PHE A 69 -9.56 -19.10 10.15
N LEU A 70 -8.69 -18.16 9.79
CA LEU A 70 -8.18 -18.06 8.44
C LEU A 70 -7.16 -19.18 8.20
N ARG A 71 -7.48 -20.08 7.28
CA ARG A 71 -6.63 -21.18 6.83
C ARG A 71 -6.11 -20.94 5.42
N ARG A 72 -4.90 -21.43 5.17
CA ARG A 72 -4.24 -21.42 3.85
C ARG A 72 -4.40 -22.77 3.16
N CYS A 73 -4.79 -22.76 1.90
CA CYS A 73 -4.99 -23.96 1.09
C CYS A 73 -4.43 -23.76 -0.34
N GLN A 74 -4.13 -24.88 -1.01
CA GLN A 74 -3.70 -24.88 -2.40
C GLN A 74 -4.88 -24.49 -3.31
N ILE A 75 -4.64 -23.58 -4.24
CA ILE A 75 -5.68 -23.02 -5.12
C ILE A 75 -6.35 -24.11 -5.95
N ASP A 76 -5.54 -24.97 -6.59
CA ASP A 76 -6.06 -26.06 -7.44
C ASP A 76 -6.94 -27.03 -6.63
N GLY A 77 -6.56 -27.35 -5.40
CA GLY A 77 -7.33 -28.24 -4.53
C GLY A 77 -8.68 -27.63 -4.12
N LEU A 78 -8.71 -26.33 -3.81
CA LEU A 78 -9.95 -25.61 -3.49
C LEU A 78 -10.89 -25.56 -4.69
N ALA A 79 -10.36 -25.29 -5.89
CA ALA A 79 -11.15 -25.29 -7.12
C ALA A 79 -11.77 -26.66 -7.42
N GLU A 80 -11.03 -27.76 -7.18
CA GLU A 80 -11.56 -29.13 -7.30
C GLU A 80 -12.66 -29.44 -6.27
N GLU A 81 -12.57 -28.86 -5.07
CA GLU A 81 -13.58 -28.96 -4.00
C GLU A 81 -14.81 -28.06 -4.24
N GLY A 82 -14.78 -27.20 -5.28
CA GLY A 82 -15.90 -26.35 -5.68
C GLY A 82 -15.91 -24.96 -5.02
N PHE A 83 -14.79 -24.50 -4.47
CA PHE A 83 -14.66 -23.14 -3.99
C PHE A 83 -14.59 -22.12 -5.13
N ASP A 84 -15.30 -21.02 -4.96
CA ASP A 84 -15.15 -19.83 -5.78
C ASP A 84 -13.91 -19.06 -5.33
N ILE A 85 -12.91 -18.98 -6.21
CA ILE A 85 -11.67 -18.26 -5.95
C ILE A 85 -11.84 -16.79 -6.37
N ILE A 86 -11.76 -15.88 -5.40
CA ILE A 86 -11.85 -14.43 -5.60
C ILE A 86 -10.47 -13.82 -5.41
N GLU A 87 -10.05 -12.94 -6.32
CA GLU A 87 -8.82 -12.17 -6.15
C GLU A 87 -9.05 -10.99 -5.19
N TRP A 88 -8.22 -10.88 -4.17
CA TRP A 88 -8.24 -9.73 -3.27
C TRP A 88 -7.74 -8.49 -3.98
N GLU A 89 -8.61 -7.51 -4.16
CA GLU A 89 -8.22 -6.18 -4.62
C GLU A 89 -8.19 -5.22 -3.44
N ILE A 90 -7.10 -4.47 -3.33
CA ILE A 90 -7.02 -3.36 -2.39
C ILE A 90 -7.79 -2.20 -3.02
N GLU A 91 -8.89 -1.78 -2.38
CA GLU A 91 -9.55 -0.52 -2.73
C GLU A 91 -8.52 0.61 -2.69
N ASN A 92 -8.53 1.48 -3.69
CA ASN A 92 -7.50 2.50 -3.87
C ASN A 92 -6.09 1.90 -4.03
N LYS A 93 -5.87 1.06 -5.06
CA LYS A 93 -4.52 0.82 -5.59
C LYS A 93 -3.85 2.19 -5.78
N ILE A 94 -2.90 2.50 -4.89
CA ILE A 94 -2.11 3.72 -4.95
C ILE A 94 -1.40 3.72 -6.30
N ASP A 95 -1.91 4.54 -7.20
CA ASP A 95 -1.36 4.77 -8.52
C ASP A 95 -0.59 6.08 -8.47
N TYR A 96 0.73 6.00 -8.52
CA TYR A 96 1.60 7.16 -8.43
C TYR A 96 1.64 7.98 -9.73
N ASP A 97 1.12 7.44 -10.83
CA ASP A 97 1.15 8.07 -12.14
C ASP A 97 -0.17 8.79 -12.46
N ARG A 98 -1.27 8.45 -11.77
CA ARG A 98 -2.55 9.16 -11.90
C ARG A 98 -2.62 10.47 -11.12
N GLU A 99 -3.59 11.29 -11.52
CA GLU A 99 -4.02 12.46 -10.78
C GLU A 99 -5.24 12.15 -9.91
N TYR A 100 -5.26 12.73 -8.72
CA TYR A 100 -6.30 12.63 -7.70
C TYR A 100 -7.03 13.97 -7.59
N ASN A 101 -8.30 13.92 -7.20
CA ASN A 101 -9.07 15.10 -6.80
C ASN A 101 -9.04 15.31 -5.28
N ILE A 102 -9.55 16.46 -4.80
CA ILE A 102 -9.49 16.82 -3.38
C ILE A 102 -10.18 15.80 -2.46
N MET A 103 -11.27 15.17 -2.90
CA MET A 103 -11.99 14.16 -2.09
C MET A 103 -11.16 12.89 -1.96
N GLU A 104 -10.52 12.46 -3.05
CA GLU A 104 -9.67 11.25 -3.04
C GLU A 104 -8.44 11.44 -2.16
N ILE A 105 -7.77 12.60 -2.18
CA ILE A 105 -6.59 12.80 -1.33
C ILE A 105 -6.90 12.87 0.17
N MET A 106 -8.17 13.10 0.55
CA MET A 106 -8.61 13.07 1.94
C MET A 106 -8.74 11.64 2.49
N GLU A 107 -8.79 10.63 1.63
CA GLU A 107 -8.84 9.21 2.00
C GLU A 107 -7.44 8.63 2.26
N PHE A 108 -6.37 9.34 1.88
CA PHE A 108 -5.00 8.91 2.13
C PHE A 108 -4.60 9.09 3.60
N GLU A 109 -3.58 8.32 4.03
CA GLU A 109 -2.98 8.47 5.34
C GLU A 109 -2.57 9.93 5.58
N GLU A 110 -2.86 10.40 6.79
CA GLU A 110 -2.60 11.78 7.18
C GLU A 110 -1.11 12.15 7.01
N GLY A 111 -0.86 13.27 6.34
CA GLY A 111 0.49 13.72 6.05
C GLY A 111 1.10 13.18 4.75
N THR A 112 0.38 12.34 4.00
CA THR A 112 0.72 11.99 2.61
C THR A 112 0.89 13.27 1.78
N GLU A 113 1.99 13.36 1.01
CA GLU A 113 2.32 14.54 0.23
C GLU A 113 1.98 14.38 -1.25
N PHE A 114 1.42 15.46 -1.83
CA PHE A 114 1.04 15.54 -3.23
C PHE A 114 1.62 16.80 -3.86
N THR A 115 1.88 16.79 -5.16
CA THR A 115 2.04 18.02 -5.94
C THR A 115 0.67 18.54 -6.36
N LEU A 116 0.51 19.85 -6.26
CA LEU A 116 -0.60 20.63 -6.78
C LEU A 116 -0.08 21.45 -7.97
N ASP A 117 -0.65 21.20 -9.15
CA ASP A 117 -0.25 21.80 -10.44
C ASP A 117 1.27 21.74 -10.71
N ASP A 118 1.94 20.67 -10.25
CA ASP A 118 3.40 20.46 -10.30
C ASP A 118 4.27 21.57 -9.68
N ARG A 119 3.66 22.50 -8.93
CA ARG A 119 4.34 23.68 -8.36
C ARG A 119 4.42 23.65 -6.86
N TYR A 120 3.35 23.23 -6.20
CA TYR A 120 3.23 23.28 -4.76
C TYR A 120 3.19 21.89 -4.18
N ILE A 121 3.87 21.70 -3.05
CA ILE A 121 3.73 20.47 -2.26
C ILE A 121 2.63 20.71 -1.25
N CYS A 122 1.67 19.80 -1.18
CA CYS A 122 0.57 19.85 -0.24
C CYS A 122 0.39 18.54 0.51
N LYS A 123 -0.32 18.58 1.64
CA LYS A 123 -0.75 17.40 2.39
C LYS A 123 -2.01 17.70 3.19
N VAL A 124 -2.79 16.67 3.48
CA VAL A 124 -3.89 16.76 4.46
C VAL A 124 -3.34 16.43 5.84
N LYS A 125 -3.50 17.34 6.81
CA LYS A 125 -3.08 17.14 8.21
C LYS A 125 -3.94 17.93 9.18
N ASN A 126 -4.41 17.28 10.24
CA ASN A 126 -5.37 17.76 11.23
C ASN A 126 -6.61 18.30 10.54
N GLU A 127 -7.22 17.49 9.67
CA GLU A 127 -8.44 17.81 8.90
C GLU A 127 -8.30 19.04 7.97
N ALA A 128 -7.08 19.50 7.70
CA ALA A 128 -6.82 20.68 6.89
C ALA A 128 -5.82 20.39 5.76
N LEU A 129 -6.09 20.95 4.58
CA LEU A 129 -5.10 21.01 3.50
C LEU A 129 -4.01 22.02 3.88
N ARG A 130 -2.75 21.60 3.77
CA ARG A 130 -1.58 22.42 4.06
C ARG A 130 -0.67 22.48 2.85
N LEU A 131 -0.18 23.67 2.51
CA LEU A 131 0.84 23.88 1.48
C LEU A 131 2.20 24.10 2.12
N LYS A 132 3.24 23.65 1.44
CA LYS A 132 4.63 23.95 1.78
C LYS A 132 5.01 25.28 1.17
N ASP A 133 5.40 26.24 2.01
CA ASP A 133 5.90 27.52 1.54
C ASP A 133 7.35 27.43 1.03
N GLY A 134 7.86 28.53 0.47
CA GLY A 134 9.22 28.62 -0.05
C GLY A 134 10.33 28.50 1.01
N THR A 135 9.98 28.57 2.30
CA THR A 135 10.91 28.36 3.43
C THR A 135 10.89 26.92 3.94
N GLY A 136 9.97 26.09 3.43
CA GLY A 136 9.77 24.71 3.85
C GLY A 136 8.76 24.53 4.98
N ASN A 137 8.13 25.61 5.46
CA ASN A 137 7.11 25.56 6.50
C ASN A 137 5.73 25.19 5.93
N TRP A 138 4.90 24.56 6.77
CA TRP A 138 3.56 24.12 6.39
C TRP A 138 2.52 25.16 6.81
N ILE A 139 1.91 25.82 5.84
CA ILE A 139 0.83 26.79 6.05
C ILE A 139 -0.52 26.14 5.76
N ILE A 140 -1.55 26.53 6.50
CA ILE A 140 -2.93 26.10 6.24
C ILE A 140 -3.38 26.81 4.97
N GLU A 141 -3.87 26.05 3.99
CA GLU A 141 -4.44 26.61 2.78
C GLU A 141 -5.96 26.74 2.94
N HIS A 142 -6.51 27.89 2.53
CA HIS A 142 -7.95 28.07 2.51
C HIS A 142 -8.54 27.45 1.24
N VAL A 143 -9.53 26.57 1.42
CA VAL A 143 -10.23 25.94 0.29
C VAL A 143 -10.87 27.03 -0.57
N ASN A 144 -10.42 27.14 -1.82
CA ASN A 144 -10.97 28.04 -2.82
C ASN A 144 -11.42 27.24 -4.06
N LYS A 145 -12.16 27.88 -4.97
CA LYS A 145 -12.71 27.19 -6.16
C LYS A 145 -11.63 26.56 -7.05
N GLY A 146 -10.41 27.11 -7.05
CA GLY A 146 -9.27 26.53 -7.74
C GLY A 146 -8.87 25.18 -7.12
N ILE A 147 -8.66 25.16 -5.80
CA ILE A 147 -8.30 23.95 -5.04
C ILE A 147 -9.33 22.83 -5.21
N ILE A 148 -10.63 23.15 -5.17
CA ILE A 148 -11.71 22.16 -5.31
C ILE A 148 -11.63 21.42 -6.66
N ASN A 149 -11.24 22.12 -7.73
CA ASN A 149 -11.15 21.56 -9.07
C ASN A 149 -9.71 21.15 -9.45
N ALA A 150 -8.77 21.26 -8.51
CA ALA A 150 -7.38 21.00 -8.79
C ALA A 150 -7.09 19.51 -8.90
N LYS A 151 -5.95 19.22 -9.52
CA LYS A 151 -5.41 17.88 -9.68
C LYS A 151 -4.16 17.74 -8.84
N PHE A 152 -4.12 16.64 -8.10
CA PHE A 152 -3.08 16.32 -7.15
C PHE A 152 -2.34 15.09 -7.63
N LYS A 153 -1.01 15.15 -7.73
CA LYS A 153 -0.22 13.97 -8.06
C LYS A 153 0.54 13.50 -6.83
N LEU A 154 0.47 12.21 -6.54
CA LEU A 154 1.12 11.66 -5.37
C LEU A 154 2.64 11.82 -5.49
N ILE A 155 3.28 12.34 -4.44
CA ILE A 155 4.75 12.43 -4.41
C ILE A 155 5.29 11.07 -4.01
N LYS A 156 5.99 10.40 -4.94
CA LYS A 156 6.82 9.24 -4.64
C LYS A 156 7.88 9.68 -3.62
N LYS A 157 7.76 9.15 -2.42
CA LYS A 157 8.77 9.32 -1.37
C LYS A 157 9.49 8.00 -1.19
N ASP A 158 10.79 8.11 -0.97
CA ASP A 158 11.60 6.97 -0.57
C ASP A 158 11.01 6.35 0.71
N LYS A 159 10.70 5.07 0.66
CA LYS A 159 10.07 4.35 1.76
C LYS A 159 11.09 4.13 2.87
N LYS A 160 10.90 4.77 4.02
CA LYS A 160 11.69 4.49 5.22
C LYS A 160 11.39 3.06 5.68
N VAL A 161 12.42 2.28 5.92
CA VAL A 161 12.34 0.85 6.28
C VAL A 161 13.40 0.51 7.32
N ASN A 162 13.32 -0.67 7.92
CA ASN A 162 14.43 -1.21 8.68
C ASN A 162 15.53 -1.77 7.75
N PHE A 163 16.72 -2.06 8.29
CA PHE A 163 17.83 -2.58 7.49
C PHE A 163 17.49 -3.90 6.78
N SER A 164 16.77 -4.81 7.45
CA SER A 164 16.41 -6.12 6.88
C SER A 164 15.52 -5.96 5.64
N GLU A 165 14.49 -5.13 5.75
CA GLU A 165 13.59 -4.78 4.64
C GLU A 165 14.31 -4.06 3.50
N ALA A 166 15.22 -3.14 3.81
CA ALA A 166 16.06 -2.51 2.79
C ALA A 166 16.89 -3.55 2.04
N MET A 167 17.45 -4.54 2.74
CA MET A 167 18.23 -5.58 2.09
C MET A 167 17.40 -6.50 1.19
N ILE A 168 16.16 -6.81 1.58
CA ILE A 168 15.21 -7.52 0.71
C ILE A 168 14.97 -6.70 -0.56
N GLY A 169 14.60 -5.42 -0.43
CA GLY A 169 14.37 -4.55 -1.59
C GLY A 169 15.62 -4.40 -2.49
N PHE A 170 16.81 -4.35 -1.89
CA PHE A 170 18.07 -4.33 -2.63
C PHE A 170 18.32 -5.63 -3.41
N GLN A 171 18.03 -6.80 -2.81
CA GLN A 171 18.10 -8.10 -3.50
C GLN A 171 17.11 -8.18 -4.66
N ASP A 172 15.96 -7.53 -4.53
CA ASP A 172 14.94 -7.40 -5.59
C ASP A 172 15.32 -6.38 -6.68
N GLY A 173 16.54 -5.83 -6.65
CA GLY A 173 17.03 -4.91 -7.67
C GLY A 173 16.66 -3.44 -7.45
N LYS A 174 15.99 -3.11 -6.34
CA LYS A 174 15.68 -1.71 -6.01
C LYS A 174 16.93 -0.94 -5.60
N THR A 175 16.89 0.37 -5.78
CA THR A 175 17.90 1.26 -5.18
C THR A 175 17.55 1.49 -3.72
N ILE A 176 18.51 1.33 -2.81
CA ILE A 176 18.33 1.67 -1.40
C ILE A 176 19.35 2.73 -0.98
N TYR A 177 19.11 3.39 0.14
CA TYR A 177 20.15 4.21 0.77
C TYR A 177 20.03 4.20 2.28
N SER A 178 21.16 4.44 2.94
CA SER A 178 21.22 4.77 4.35
C SER A 178 21.40 6.28 4.52
N ASN A 179 20.91 6.81 5.64
CA ASN A 179 21.25 8.12 6.15
C ASN A 179 21.84 7.94 7.54
N LEU A 180 23.12 8.24 7.71
CA LEU A 180 23.80 8.26 9.00
C LEU A 180 24.40 9.64 9.21
N ASN A 181 23.90 10.38 10.21
CA ASN A 181 24.34 11.74 10.53
C ASN A 181 24.30 12.69 9.32
N ASP A 182 23.19 12.70 8.59
CA ASP A 182 22.95 13.48 7.37
C ASP A 182 23.85 13.11 6.17
N ILE A 183 24.62 12.02 6.28
CA ILE A 183 25.39 11.46 5.18
C ILE A 183 24.57 10.37 4.50
N LYS A 184 24.05 10.68 3.31
CA LYS A 184 23.32 9.72 2.46
C LYS A 184 24.28 8.87 1.64
N LYS A 185 24.14 7.54 1.74
CA LYS A 185 24.93 6.59 0.95
C LYS A 185 24.00 5.64 0.19
N TYR A 186 24.10 5.66 -1.13
CA TYR A 186 23.22 4.91 -2.02
C TYR A 186 23.84 3.56 -2.42
N TYR A 187 22.97 2.58 -2.56
CA TYR A 187 23.29 1.22 -2.95
C TYR A 187 22.35 0.79 -4.07
N LYS A 188 22.93 0.36 -5.19
CA LYS A 188 22.20 -0.16 -6.34
C LYS A 188 22.99 -1.33 -6.91
N LEU A 189 22.30 -2.40 -7.32
CA LEU A 189 22.90 -3.46 -8.10
C LEU A 189 23.28 -2.90 -9.48
N ASN A 190 24.58 -2.82 -9.76
CA ASN A 190 25.09 -2.56 -11.10
C ASN A 190 25.59 -3.88 -11.68
N ASN A 191 24.91 -4.37 -12.74
CA ASN A 191 25.22 -5.63 -13.41
C ASN A 191 26.65 -5.73 -14.00
N ASN A 192 27.41 -4.63 -14.01
CA ASN A 192 28.72 -4.54 -14.69
C ASN A 192 29.92 -4.48 -13.74
N THR A 193 29.74 -4.59 -12.43
CA THR A 193 30.85 -4.55 -11.47
C THR A 193 30.72 -5.64 -10.42
N ASN A 194 31.60 -6.64 -10.47
CA ASN A 194 31.84 -7.63 -9.40
C ASN A 194 32.48 -6.99 -8.15
N SER A 195 32.05 -5.79 -7.77
CA SER A 195 32.49 -5.12 -6.56
C SER A 195 31.61 -5.59 -5.39
N SER A 196 32.21 -6.16 -4.36
CA SER A 196 31.53 -6.35 -3.09
C SER A 196 31.09 -5.00 -2.54
N ILE A 197 29.80 -4.88 -2.24
CA ILE A 197 29.25 -3.68 -1.59
C ILE A 197 29.56 -3.79 -0.09
N LEU A 198 30.33 -2.84 0.42
CA LEU A 198 30.67 -2.78 1.84
C LEU A 198 29.73 -1.81 2.59
N ILE A 199 28.90 -2.38 3.45
CA ILE A 199 28.07 -1.65 4.43
C ILE A 199 28.75 -1.78 5.80
N ARG A 200 28.97 -0.66 6.49
CA ARG A 200 29.66 -0.66 7.78
C ARG A 200 28.70 -1.09 8.90
N THR A 201 29.21 -1.78 9.92
CA THR A 201 28.38 -2.19 11.07
C THR A 201 27.70 -1.00 11.76
N GLU A 202 28.39 0.12 11.91
CA GLU A 202 27.81 1.34 12.49
C GLU A 202 26.62 1.87 11.67
N GLU A 203 26.71 1.77 10.35
CA GLU A 203 25.65 2.17 9.42
C GLU A 203 24.45 1.21 9.47
N ILE A 204 24.70 -0.08 9.65
CA ILE A 204 23.65 -1.09 9.83
C ILE A 204 22.88 -0.83 11.13
N LEU A 205 23.59 -0.52 12.21
CA LEU A 205 23.00 -0.38 13.55
C LEU A 205 22.35 0.98 13.78
N ASN A 206 22.94 2.05 13.25
CA ASN A 206 22.55 3.42 13.59
C ASN A 206 22.02 4.22 12.39
N GLY A 207 22.12 3.69 11.17
CA GLY A 207 21.64 4.35 9.97
C GLY A 207 20.12 4.23 9.83
N GLU A 208 19.49 5.29 9.35
CA GLU A 208 18.13 5.20 8.84
C GLU A 208 18.13 4.65 7.42
N TRP A 209 17.28 3.66 7.12
CA TRP A 209 17.27 2.99 5.83
C TRP A 209 16.04 3.35 5.01
N TYR A 210 16.24 3.43 3.70
CA TYR A 210 15.20 3.82 2.75
C TYR A 210 15.30 2.99 1.48
N ILE A 211 14.16 2.58 0.93
CA ILE A 211 14.02 2.05 -0.42
C ILE A 211 13.60 3.21 -1.32
N LYS A 212 14.36 3.46 -2.37
CA LYS A 212 14.03 4.49 -3.35
C LYS A 212 12.85 4.00 -4.20
N GLU A 213 11.82 4.82 -4.30
CA GLU A 213 10.71 4.59 -5.23
C GLU A 213 11.08 5.26 -6.56
N ASP A 214 11.08 4.49 -7.66
CA ASP A 214 11.42 4.95 -9.02
C ASP A 214 10.28 5.75 -9.67
#